data_AF-A0A8S9QN15-F1
#
_entry.id   AF-A0A8S9QN15-F1
#
_cell.length_a   1.000
_cell.length_b   1.000
_cell.length_c   1.000
_cell.angle_alpha   90.00
_cell.angle_beta   90.00
_cell.angle_gamma   90.00
#
_symmetry.space_group_name_H-M   'P 1'
#
loop_
_entity.id
_entity.type
_entity.pdbx_description
1 polymer ?
#
loop_
_entity_poly.entity_id
_entity_poly.type
_entity_poly.pdbx_seq_one_letter_code
_entity_poly.pdbx_strand_id
1 'polypeptide(L)' 'MAFGVPEMFRDMQIGKWLKSLDNALIEDNIINITDGKVKQEVKIKLQNVESGELELEVEWLSHES' A
#
# COMPACT_ATOMS: atom_id res chain seq x y z
N MET A 1 -10.95 2.88 -14.86
CA MET A 1 -11.55 3.90 -13.99
C MET A 1 -10.42 4.46 -13.14
N ALA A 2 -10.09 5.75 -13.30
CA ALA A 2 -9.26 6.41 -12.30
C ALA A 2 -10.13 6.52 -11.04
N PHE A 3 -9.67 5.98 -9.92
CA PHE A 3 -10.31 6.23 -8.63
C PHE A 3 -10.30 7.75 -8.47
N GLY A 4 -11.49 8.35 -8.30
CA GLY A 4 -11.65 9.81 -8.28
C GLY A 4 -10.83 10.48 -7.17
N VAL A 5 -10.91 11.81 -7.09
CA VAL A 5 -10.22 12.62 -6.08
C VAL A 5 -10.38 11.99 -4.68
N PRO A 6 -9.32 11.41 -4.08
CA PRO A 6 -9.42 10.63 -2.84
C PRO A 6 -10.05 11.40 -1.68
N GLU A 7 -9.88 12.72 -1.67
CA GLU A 7 -10.46 13.68 -0.73
C GLU A 7 -12.00 13.67 -0.69
N MET A 8 -12.65 13.17 -1.76
CA MET A 8 -14.11 13.06 -1.83
C MET A 8 -14.66 11.80 -1.15
N PHE A 9 -13.80 10.86 -0.77
CA PHE A 9 -14.20 9.60 -0.17
C PHE A 9 -13.96 9.61 1.34
N ARG A 10 -14.84 8.93 2.08
CA ARG A 10 -14.60 8.62 3.50
C ARG A 10 -13.53 7.53 3.60
N ASP A 11 -13.01 7.35 4.82
CA ASP A 11 -12.10 6.25 5.10
C ASP A 11 -12.69 4.91 4.65
N MET A 12 -11.97 4.22 3.78
CA MET A 12 -12.41 2.94 3.23
C MET A 12 -11.25 2.11 2.69
N GLN A 13 -11.41 0.79 2.72
CA GLN A 13 -10.55 -0.12 2.00
C GLN A 13 -10.88 -0.06 0.50
N ILE A 14 -9.85 0.20 -0.32
CA ILE A 14 -9.97 0.26 -1.78
C ILE A 14 -9.27 -0.89 -2.49
N GLY A 15 -8.42 -1.62 -1.78
CA GLY A 15 -7.70 -2.75 -2.34
C GLY A 15 -7.08 -3.66 -1.29
N LYS A 16 -6.61 -4.81 -1.76
CA LYS A 16 -5.81 -5.75 -0.98
C LYS A 16 -4.74 -6.34 -1.87
N TRP A 17 -3.48 -6.28 -1.44
CA TRP A 17 -2.39 -6.99 -2.08
C TRP A 17 -2.12 -8.27 -1.31
N LEU A 18 -2.45 -9.40 -1.92
CA LEU A 18 -2.28 -10.70 -1.30
C LEU A 18 -0.81 -11.10 -1.31
N LYS A 19 -0.35 -11.67 -0.20
CA LYS A 19 0.91 -12.37 -0.15
C LYS A 19 0.87 -13.55 -1.11
N SER A 20 1.92 -13.67 -1.90
CA SER A 20 2.10 -14.78 -2.83
C SER A 20 3.58 -15.09 -3.01
N LEU A 21 3.88 -16.20 -3.70
CA LEU A 21 5.26 -16.66 -3.90
C LEU A 21 6.09 -15.76 -4.83
N ASP A 22 5.42 -14.91 -5.60
CA ASP A 22 6.01 -14.00 -6.59
C ASP A 22 6.18 -12.57 -6.07
N ASN A 23 5.87 -12.30 -4.80
CA ASN A 23 6.12 -11.00 -4.17
C ASN A 23 6.91 -11.12 -2.86
N ALA A 24 7.38 -9.98 -2.36
CA ALA A 24 8.21 -9.92 -1.15
C ALA A 24 7.39 -9.77 0.14
N LEU A 25 6.05 -9.83 0.08
CA LEU A 25 5.20 -9.54 1.22
C LEU A 25 5.36 -10.61 2.32
N ILE A 26 5.49 -10.14 3.55
CA ILE A 26 5.49 -11.01 4.74
C ILE A 26 4.06 -11.45 5.07
N GLU A 27 3.09 -10.56 4.84
CA GLU A 27 1.65 -10.74 5.06
C GLU A 27 0.82 -10.01 4.00
N ASP A 28 -0.46 -10.37 3.91
CA ASP A 28 -1.41 -9.64 3.08
C ASP A 28 -1.50 -8.17 3.52
N ASN A 29 -1.63 -7.27 2.56
CA ASN A 29 -1.66 -5.85 2.81
C ASN A 29 -2.96 -5.21 2.30
N ILE A 30 -3.49 -4.23 3.03
CA ILE A 30 -4.68 -3.47 2.69
C ILE A 30 -4.28 -2.08 2.19
N ILE A 31 -4.90 -1.66 1.09
CA ILE A 31 -4.79 -0.28 0.58
C ILE A 31 -6.05 0.46 1.04
N ASN A 32 -5.86 1.55 1.77
CA ASN A 32 -6.94 2.36 2.32
C ASN A 32 -6.92 3.78 1.77
N ILE A 33 -8.09 4.39 1.71
CA ILE A 33 -8.22 5.83 1.83
C ILE A 33 -8.35 6.14 3.32
N THR A 34 -7.52 7.04 3.83
CA THR A 34 -7.57 7.55 5.20
C THR A 34 -7.28 9.04 5.17
N ASP A 35 -8.16 9.85 5.75
CA ASP A 35 -8.06 11.32 5.74
C ASP A 35 -7.90 11.90 4.32
N GLY A 36 -8.66 11.36 3.36
CA GLY A 36 -8.60 11.79 1.97
C GLY A 36 -7.30 11.43 1.24
N LYS A 37 -6.45 10.59 1.81
CA LYS A 37 -5.18 10.14 1.23
C LYS A 37 -5.19 8.65 0.98
N VAL A 38 -4.62 8.21 -0.15
CA VAL A 38 -4.39 6.79 -0.39
C VAL A 38 -3.13 6.37 0.34
N LYS A 39 -3.25 5.44 1.28
CA LYS A 39 -2.17 4.94 2.13
C LYS A 39 -2.08 3.42 2.10
N GLN A 40 -0.87 2.93 2.34
CA GLN A 40 -0.57 1.50 2.43
C GLN A 40 0.59 1.24 3.39
N GLU A 41 0.38 0.42 4.41
CA GLU A 41 1.44 -0.09 5.30
C GLU A 41 1.98 -1.42 4.76
N VAL A 42 3.25 -1.50 4.38
CA VAL A 42 3.85 -2.67 3.73
C VAL A 42 4.93 -3.29 4.62
N LYS A 43 4.85 -4.60 4.82
CA LYS A 43 5.94 -5.41 5.38
C LYS A 43 6.52 -6.33 4.32
N ILE A 44 7.80 -6.15 4.03
CA ILE A 44 8.52 -6.94 3.04
C ILE A 44 9.71 -7.67 3.63
N LYS A 45 9.97 -8.86 3.12
CA LYS A 45 11.21 -9.60 3.37
C LYS A 45 12.23 -9.22 2.31
N LEU A 46 13.44 -8.87 2.74
CA LEU A 46 14.53 -8.56 1.81
C LEU A 46 14.92 -9.83 1.03
N GLN A 47 15.15 -9.65 -0.28
CA GLN A 47 15.53 -10.73 -1.18
C GLN A 47 17.04 -10.72 -1.40
N ASN A 48 17.63 -11.88 -1.64
CA ASN A 48 19.07 -12.05 -1.89
C ASN A 48 19.98 -11.63 -0.72
N VAL A 49 19.48 -11.72 0.51
CA VAL A 49 20.24 -11.51 1.75
C VAL A 49 19.91 -12.63 2.74
N GLU A 50 20.82 -12.90 3.69
CA GLU A 50 20.62 -13.96 4.69
C GLU A 50 19.42 -13.68 5.61
N SER A 51 19.22 -12.41 5.96
CA SER A 51 18.12 -11.95 6.79
C SER A 51 17.84 -10.47 6.57
N GLY A 52 16.61 -10.05 6.88
CA GLY A 52 16.20 -8.66 6.83
C GLY A 52 14.73 -8.50 6.46
N GLU A 53 14.06 -7.61 7.16
CA GLU A 53 12.66 -7.23 6.94
C GLU A 53 12.57 -5.71 6.95
N LEU A 54 11.63 -5.15 6.19
CA LEU A 54 11.37 -3.72 6.16
C LEU A 54 9.86 -3.49 6.35
N GLU A 55 9.54 -2.58 7.26
CA GLU A 55 8.20 -2.05 7.48
C GLU A 55 8.18 -0.58 7.05
N LEU A 56 7.22 -0.22 6.22
CA LEU A 56 7.14 1.11 5.60
C LEU A 56 5.69 1.51 5.32
N GLU A 57 5.41 2.80 5.35
CA GLU A 57 4.14 3.39 4.88
C GLU A 57 4.39 4.09 3.55
N VAL A 58 3.50 3.90 2.58
CA VAL A 58 3.48 4.64 1.31
C VAL A 58 2.20 5.46 1.25
N GLU A 59 2.35 6.74 0.91
CA GLU A 59 1.25 7.66 0.61
C GLU A 59 1.30 8.06 -0.87
N TRP A 60 0.16 8.00 -1.56
CA TRP A 60 0.06 8.51 -2.94
C TRP A 60 0.00 10.04 -2.95
N LEU A 61 0.92 10.67 -3.67
CA LEU A 61 0.89 12.10 -3.95
C LEU A 61 0.44 12.31 -5.40
N SER A 62 -0.75 12.88 -5.60
CA SER A 62 -1.17 13.30 -6.95
C SER A 62 -0.30 14.45 -7.43
N HIS A 63 0.18 14.35 -8.67
CA HIS A 63 0.78 15.50 -9.34
C HIS A 63 -0.35 16.30 -9.99
N GLU A 64 -0.59 17.51 -9.50
CA GLU A 64 -1.45 18.47 -10.17
C GLU A 64 -0.61 19.26 -11.18
N SER A 65 -0.90 19.07 -12.47
CA SER A 65 -0.30 19.80 -13.60
C SER A 65 -1.34 20.69 -14.26
#